data_AF-A0A2V5VUU2-F1
#
_entry.id   AF-A0A2V5VUU2-F1
#
_cell.length_a   1.000
_cell.length_b   1.000
_cell.length_c   1.000
_cell.angle_alpha   90.00
_cell.angle_beta   90.00
_cell.angle_gamma   90.00
#
_symmetry.space_group_name_H-M   'P 1'
#
loop_
_entity.id
_entity.type
_entity.pdbx_description
1 polymer ?
#
loop_
_entity_poly.entity_id
_entity_poly.type
_entity_poly.pdbx_seq_one_letter_code
_entity_poly.pdbx_strand_id
1 'polypeptide(L)'
;MKNLIKFLLFVVLVSGGISALYDYRLKTGGLNFLAVASEKYSLATSPSIDPKDVAGLENLNRERRALVSAIIPSVVSIKTSKKAPVRRQYQLDPSDFFNRNPRQNRNPNEEAMVQNSLGSGVVVTSEGHIITNNHVVDQVDEIEVQLSDGRTKKAKLIGADALADLAVLKIDEPGLKPLKFGDSDAVQAGDFVVAIGNPFGF
;
A
#
# COMPACT_ATOMS: atom_id res chain seq x y z
N MET A 1 43.60 9.96 20.55
CA MET A 1 43.62 8.53 20.95
C MET A 1 43.22 8.27 22.40
N LYS A 2 43.77 8.98 23.40
CA LYS A 2 43.45 8.77 24.84
C LYS A 2 41.94 8.89 25.20
N ASN A 3 41.19 9.78 24.54
CA ASN A 3 39.76 9.99 24.83
C ASN A 3 38.85 8.91 24.22
N LEU A 4 39.27 8.30 23.10
CA LEU A 4 38.52 7.23 22.44
C LEU A 4 38.57 5.93 23.27
N ILE A 5 39.74 5.63 23.84
CA ILE A 5 39.94 4.47 24.73
C ILE A 5 39.07 4.62 25.99
N LYS A 6 39.02 5.83 26.57
CA LYS A 6 38.15 6.12 27.73
C LYS A 6 36.66 5.99 27.38
N PHE A 7 36.25 6.44 26.20
CA PHE A 7 34.87 6.30 25.73
C PHE A 7 34.47 4.83 25.51
N LEU A 8 35.33 4.03 24.86
CA LEU A 8 35.08 2.59 24.67
C LEU A 8 35.00 1.84 26.01
N LEU A 9 35.90 2.14 26.95
CA LEU A 9 35.85 1.58 28.31
C LEU A 9 34.53 1.95 29.02
N PHE A 10 34.07 3.19 28.87
CA PHE A 10 32.80 3.63 29.43
C PHE A 10 31.62 2.88 28.81
N VAL A 11 31.57 2.71 27.48
CA VAL A 11 30.51 1.97 26.79
C VAL A 11 30.49 0.49 27.23
N VAL A 12 31.65 -0.15 27.35
CA VAL A 12 31.74 -1.54 27.81
C VAL A 12 31.25 -1.67 29.25
N LEU A 13 31.67 -0.77 30.15
CA LEU A 13 31.21 -0.74 31.55
C LEU A 13 29.70 -0.53 31.67
N VAL A 14 29.15 0.40 30.91
CA VAL A 14 27.71 0.68 30.91
C VAL A 14 26.93 -0.51 30.35
N SER A 15 27.37 -1.10 29.23
CA SER A 15 26.68 -2.26 28.65
C SER A 15 26.77 -3.48 29.57
N GLY A 16 27.92 -3.72 30.21
CA GLY A 16 28.12 -4.78 31.17
C GLY A 16 27.26 -4.59 32.42
N GLY A 17 27.16 -3.35 32.92
CA GLY A 17 26.29 -2.99 34.04
C GLY A 17 24.80 -3.19 33.73
N ILE A 18 24.35 -2.77 32.54
CA ILE A 18 22.97 -2.99 32.08
C ILE A 18 22.69 -4.48 31.93
N SER A 19 23.61 -5.24 31.32
CA SER A 19 23.47 -6.69 31.14
C SER A 19 23.43 -7.43 32.48
N ALA A 20 24.30 -7.06 33.43
CA ALA A 20 24.32 -7.64 34.77
C ALA A 20 23.04 -7.30 35.56
N LEU A 21 22.50 -6.08 35.39
CA LEU A 21 21.23 -5.68 35.99
C LEU A 21 20.05 -6.47 35.38
N TYR A 22 20.09 -6.71 34.08
CA TYR A 22 19.09 -7.52 33.37
C TYR A 22 19.12 -8.97 33.84
N ASP A 23 20.31 -9.58 33.90
CA ASP A 23 20.52 -10.94 34.41
C ASP A 23 20.12 -11.07 35.89
N TYR A 24 20.46 -10.08 36.71
CA TYR A 24 20.06 -10.04 38.12
C TYR A 24 18.54 -9.96 38.26
N ARG A 25 17.88 -9.10 37.48
CA ARG A 25 16.41 -8.98 37.45
C ARG A 25 15.72 -10.24 36.91
N LEU A 26 16.33 -10.94 35.95
CA LEU A 26 15.86 -12.25 35.45
C LEU A 26 15.96 -13.32 36.54
N LYS A 27 17.09 -13.39 37.25
CA LYS A 27 17.31 -14.37 38.34
C LYS A 27 16.50 -14.09 39.61
N THR A 28 16.25 -12.83 39.92
CA THR A 28 15.49 -12.41 41.12
C THR A 28 14.00 -12.24 40.87
N GLY A 29 13.51 -12.56 39.66
CA GLY A 29 12.08 -12.50 39.30
C GLY A 29 11.52 -11.08 39.20
N GLY A 30 12.36 -10.05 39.09
CA GLY A 30 11.94 -8.65 38.99
C GLY A 30 11.55 -8.20 37.57
N LEU A 31 11.77 -9.04 36.57
CA LEU A 31 11.26 -8.87 35.21
C LEU A 31 9.97 -9.67 35.06
N ASN A 32 8.84 -9.05 35.43
CA ASN A 32 7.52 -9.55 35.07
C ASN A 32 7.27 -9.29 33.59
N PHE A 33 7.88 -10.09 32.72
CA PHE A 33 7.26 -10.31 31.42
C PHE A 33 5.88 -10.86 31.73
N LEU A 34 4.83 -10.21 31.24
CA LEU A 34 3.50 -10.83 31.25
C LEU A 34 3.65 -12.13 30.48
N ALA A 35 3.85 -13.22 31.21
CA ALA A 35 3.77 -14.56 30.68
C ALA A 35 2.30 -14.72 30.31
N VAL A 36 1.94 -14.27 29.11
CA VAL A 36 0.67 -14.59 28.50
C VAL A 36 0.73 -16.09 28.32
N ALA A 37 0.13 -16.82 29.26
CA ALA A 37 -0.01 -18.26 29.14
C ALA A 37 -0.63 -18.53 27.77
N SER A 38 -0.04 -19.44 27.02
CA SER A 38 -0.60 -19.87 25.73
C SER A 38 -2.06 -20.27 25.97
N GLU A 39 -2.97 -19.53 25.35
CA GLU A 39 -4.40 -19.75 25.51
C GLU A 39 -4.76 -21.07 24.82
N LYS A 40 -5.48 -21.94 25.51
CA LYS A 40 -5.99 -23.17 24.91
C LYS A 40 -7.19 -22.82 24.04
N TYR A 41 -7.01 -22.87 22.73
CA TYR A 41 -8.09 -22.75 21.77
C TYR A 41 -8.40 -24.12 21.14
N SER A 42 -9.66 -24.36 20.82
CA SER A 42 -10.08 -25.45 19.95
C SER A 42 -10.77 -24.86 18.73
N LEU A 43 -10.33 -25.27 17.54
CA LEU A 43 -10.98 -24.89 16.29
C LEU A 43 -12.17 -25.82 16.03
N ALA A 44 -13.20 -25.28 15.38
CA ALA A 44 -14.26 -26.12 14.85
C ALA A 44 -13.66 -27.11 13.83
N THR A 45 -14.02 -28.38 13.96
CA THR A 45 -13.53 -29.45 13.06
C THR A 45 -14.39 -29.60 11.81
N SER A 46 -15.59 -29.02 11.80
CA SER A 46 -16.53 -29.05 10.67
C SER A 46 -17.48 -27.84 10.70
N PRO A 47 -18.01 -27.42 9.54
CA PRO A 47 -19.05 -26.39 9.48
C PRO A 47 -20.36 -26.91 10.07
N SER A 48 -21.18 -25.99 10.61
CA SER A 48 -22.48 -26.32 11.20
C SER A 48 -23.54 -26.75 10.17
N ILE A 49 -23.28 -26.59 8.87
CA ILE A 49 -24.15 -26.97 7.75
C ILE A 49 -23.31 -27.81 6.78
N ASP A 50 -23.83 -28.99 6.38
CA ASP A 50 -23.20 -29.77 5.32
C ASP A 50 -23.41 -29.04 3.98
N PRO A 51 -22.36 -28.77 3.19
CA PRO A 51 -22.49 -28.18 1.85
C PRO A 51 -23.49 -28.89 0.94
N LYS A 52 -23.74 -30.19 1.16
CA LYS A 52 -24.76 -30.96 0.43
C LYS A 52 -26.18 -30.46 0.68
N ASP A 53 -26.46 -29.96 1.89
CA ASP A 53 -27.76 -29.42 2.27
C ASP A 53 -28.03 -28.05 1.62
N VAL A 54 -26.98 -27.40 1.10
CA VAL A 54 -27.03 -26.09 0.45
C VAL A 54 -26.40 -26.11 -0.95
N ALA A 55 -26.55 -27.22 -1.67
CA ALA A 55 -25.90 -27.45 -2.96
C ALA A 55 -26.13 -26.31 -3.99
N GLY A 56 -27.32 -25.70 -4.00
CA GLY A 56 -27.62 -24.56 -4.86
C GLY A 56 -26.74 -23.33 -4.58
N LEU A 57 -26.51 -23.01 -3.31
CA LEU A 57 -25.64 -21.89 -2.91
C LEU A 57 -24.17 -22.20 -3.22
N GLU A 58 -23.75 -23.46 -3.08
CA GLU A 58 -22.38 -23.85 -3.42
C GLU A 58 -22.12 -23.81 -4.93
N ASN A 59 -23.10 -24.16 -5.75
CA ASN A 59 -23.00 -24.03 -7.20
C ASN A 59 -22.88 -22.56 -7.61
N LEU A 60 -23.73 -21.68 -7.07
CA LEU A 60 -23.63 -20.24 -7.31
C LEU A 60 -22.25 -19.69 -6.89
N ASN A 61 -21.74 -20.11 -5.74
CA ASN A 61 -20.39 -19.74 -5.30
C ASN A 61 -19.31 -20.19 -6.29
N ARG A 62 -19.42 -21.41 -6.82
CA ARG A 62 -18.47 -21.95 -7.80
C ARG A 62 -18.47 -21.16 -9.10
N GLU A 63 -19.65 -20.82 -9.61
CA GLU A 63 -19.80 -20.01 -10.82
C GLU A 63 -19.22 -18.61 -10.63
N ARG A 64 -19.53 -17.96 -9.51
CA ARG A 64 -18.96 -16.66 -9.16
C ARG A 64 -17.43 -16.71 -9.04
N ARG A 65 -16.86 -17.75 -8.42
CA ARG A 65 -15.41 -17.94 -8.33
C ARG A 65 -14.78 -18.09 -9.72
N ALA A 66 -15.40 -18.90 -10.60
CA ALA A 66 -14.92 -19.08 -11.96
C ALA A 66 -14.94 -17.77 -12.75
N LEU A 67 -16.03 -17.00 -12.64
CA LEU A 67 -16.17 -15.68 -13.25
C LEU A 67 -15.07 -14.71 -12.78
N VAL A 68 -14.93 -14.54 -11.46
CA VAL A 68 -13.94 -13.61 -10.89
C VAL A 68 -12.51 -14.03 -11.24
N SER A 69 -12.20 -15.32 -11.15
CA SER A 69 -10.88 -15.85 -11.50
C SER A 69 -10.51 -15.61 -12.96
N ALA A 70 -11.48 -15.61 -13.87
CA ALA A 70 -11.25 -15.32 -15.29
C ALA A 70 -10.98 -13.83 -15.55
N ILE A 71 -11.53 -12.94 -14.72
CA ILE A 71 -11.45 -11.49 -14.90
C ILE A 71 -10.24 -10.87 -14.20
N ILE A 72 -9.83 -11.41 -13.05
CA ILE A 72 -8.69 -10.92 -12.24
C ILE A 72 -7.45 -10.54 -13.06
N PRO A 73 -7.00 -11.33 -14.07
CA PRO A 73 -5.84 -10.98 -14.89
C PRO A 73 -5.95 -9.68 -15.70
N SER A 74 -7.15 -9.14 -15.84
CA SER A 74 -7.44 -7.88 -16.53
C SER A 74 -7.47 -6.68 -15.58
N VAL A 75 -7.44 -6.90 -14.27
CA VAL A 75 -7.52 -5.84 -13.24
C VAL A 75 -6.13 -5.57 -12.68
N VAL A 76 -5.78 -4.29 -12.58
CA VAL A 76 -4.46 -3.83 -12.15
C VAL A 76 -4.54 -2.93 -10.92
N SER A 77 -3.45 -2.88 -10.16
CA SER A 77 -3.22 -1.85 -9.15
C SER A 77 -2.48 -0.69 -9.78
N ILE A 78 -2.84 0.53 -9.39
CA ILE A 78 -2.21 1.77 -9.85
C ILE A 78 -1.64 2.47 -8.62
N LYS A 79 -0.35 2.76 -8.68
CA LYS A 79 0.37 3.53 -7.67
C LYS A 79 0.85 4.80 -8.32
N THR A 80 0.52 5.93 -7.73
CA THR A 80 0.99 7.23 -8.22
C THR A 80 1.77 7.94 -7.14
N SER A 81 2.75 8.74 -7.55
CA SER A 81 3.54 9.55 -6.62
C SER A 81 3.66 10.98 -7.11
N LYS A 82 3.60 11.91 -6.16
CA LYS A 82 3.77 13.35 -6.37
C LYS A 82 4.85 13.87 -5.43
N LYS A 83 5.87 14.50 -5.96
CA LYS A 83 6.89 15.21 -5.21
C LYS A 83 6.34 16.58 -4.87
N ALA A 84 5.79 16.72 -3.67
CA ALA A 84 5.33 18.01 -3.18
C ALA A 84 6.52 18.79 -2.61
N PRO A 85 6.72 20.07 -2.99
CA PRO A 85 7.64 20.94 -2.27
C PRO A 85 7.10 21.11 -0.85
N VAL A 86 7.94 20.85 0.15
CA VAL A 86 7.58 21.09 1.55
C VAL A 86 7.34 22.57 1.73
N ARG A 87 6.06 22.97 1.70
CA ARG A 87 5.67 24.35 2.01
C ARG A 87 5.80 24.49 3.53
N ARG A 88 6.97 24.94 4.01
CA ARG A 88 7.14 25.29 5.42
C ARG A 88 6.02 26.25 5.81
N GLN A 89 5.11 25.78 6.66
CA GLN A 89 4.34 26.68 7.50
C GLN A 89 5.38 27.37 8.36
N TYR A 90 5.55 28.69 8.18
CA TYR A 90 6.39 29.50 9.06
C TYR A 90 5.82 29.41 10.47
N GLN A 91 6.26 28.41 11.24
CA GLN A 91 6.28 28.54 12.68
C GLN A 91 7.32 29.63 12.93
N LEU A 92 6.84 30.86 13.17
CA LEU A 92 7.68 31.91 13.68
C LEU A 92 8.17 31.45 15.05
N ASP A 93 9.38 30.90 15.10
CA ASP A 93 10.06 30.64 16.36
C ASP A 93 10.38 32.02 16.97
N PRO A 94 9.86 32.36 18.16
CA PRO A 94 10.11 33.66 18.78
C PRO A 94 11.60 33.98 18.96
N SER A 95 12.46 32.95 18.93
CA SER A 95 13.91 33.11 19.02
C SER A 95 14.58 33.66 17.75
N ASP A 96 13.95 33.51 16.57
CA ASP A 96 14.45 34.06 15.28
C ASP A 96 14.32 35.59 15.22
N PHE A 97 13.50 36.21 16.09
CA PHE A 97 13.40 37.67 16.19
C PHE A 97 14.61 38.31 16.86
N PHE A 98 15.30 37.58 17.75
CA PHE A 98 16.40 38.11 18.56
C PHE A 98 17.78 37.86 17.95
N ASN A 99 17.93 36.89 17.05
CA ASN A 99 19.21 36.50 16.46
C ASN A 99 19.28 36.85 14.96
N ARG A 100 19.38 38.15 14.65
CA ARG A 100 19.59 38.66 13.28
C ARG A 100 21.00 38.37 12.76
N ASN A 101 21.30 37.11 12.44
CA ASN A 101 22.42 36.73 11.57
C ASN A 101 21.87 36.09 10.28
N PRO A 102 21.75 36.84 9.17
CA PRO A 102 21.03 36.39 7.96
C PRO A 102 21.76 35.34 7.10
N ARG A 103 22.72 34.57 7.65
CA ARG A 103 23.65 33.78 6.81
C ARG A 103 23.98 32.36 7.29
N GLN A 104 23.26 31.79 8.25
CA GLN A 104 23.54 30.42 8.66
C GLN A 104 22.28 29.56 8.64
N ASN A 105 22.43 28.39 8.00
CA ASN A 105 21.44 27.31 7.84
C ASN A 105 20.41 27.45 6.70
N ARG A 106 20.89 27.74 5.48
CA ARG A 106 20.29 27.16 4.27
C ARG A 106 20.85 25.74 4.11
N ASN A 107 20.17 24.73 4.66
CA ASN A 107 20.39 23.35 4.25
C ASN A 107 19.64 23.15 2.91
N PRO A 108 20.31 22.84 1.79
CA PRO A 108 19.65 22.66 0.49
C PRO A 108 18.83 21.36 0.38
N ASN A 109 18.94 20.47 1.37
CA ASN A 109 18.24 19.19 1.38
C ASN A 109 16.88 19.31 2.10
N GLU A 110 16.03 20.21 1.61
CA GLU A 110 14.60 20.15 1.95
C GLU A 110 14.01 18.95 1.21
N GLU A 111 13.91 17.82 1.92
CA GLU A 111 13.37 16.56 1.40
C GLU A 111 11.93 16.80 0.92
N ALA A 112 11.71 16.78 -0.39
CA ALA A 112 10.38 16.83 -0.97
C ALA A 112 9.52 15.72 -0.35
N MET A 113 8.35 16.08 0.19
CA MET A 113 7.41 15.06 0.68
C MET A 113 6.83 14.35 -0.54
N VAL A 114 7.05 13.05 -0.62
CA VAL A 114 6.43 12.21 -1.64
C VAL A 114 5.04 11.83 -1.15
N GLN A 115 4.01 12.36 -1.81
CA GLN A 115 2.63 11.95 -1.59
C GLN A 115 2.31 10.80 -2.56
N ASN A 116 1.92 9.66 -2.00
CA ASN A 116 1.50 8.50 -2.79
C ASN A 116 -0.03 8.43 -2.85
N SER A 117 -0.57 8.02 -3.99
CA SER A 117 -1.97 7.61 -4.15
C SER A 117 -2.06 6.20 -4.71
N LEU A 118 -3.18 5.54 -4.41
CA LEU A 118 -3.46 4.15 -4.78
C LEU A 118 -4.81 4.09 -5.48
N GLY A 119 -4.90 3.27 -6.52
CA GLY A 119 -6.13 3.07 -7.27
C GLY A 119 -6.13 1.73 -8.02
N SER A 120 -7.20 1.50 -8.76
CA SER A 120 -7.35 0.31 -9.61
C SER A 120 -7.55 0.71 -11.06
N GLY A 121 -7.24 -0.17 -11.98
CA GLY A 121 -7.56 -0.01 -13.40
C GLY A 121 -7.92 -1.32 -14.06
N VAL A 122 -8.44 -1.22 -15.28
CA VAL A 122 -8.80 -2.38 -16.10
C VAL A 122 -8.08 -2.30 -17.44
N VAL A 123 -7.36 -3.36 -17.80
CA VAL A 123 -6.76 -3.53 -19.13
C VAL A 123 -7.88 -3.77 -20.14
N VAL A 124 -7.97 -2.93 -21.17
CA VAL A 124 -9.04 -3.01 -22.19
C VAL A 124 -8.53 -3.36 -23.58
N THR A 125 -7.20 -3.40 -23.78
CA THR A 125 -6.59 -3.77 -25.06
C THR A 125 -5.33 -4.62 -24.86
N SER A 126 -4.99 -5.44 -25.85
CA SER A 126 -3.74 -6.24 -25.86
C SER A 126 -2.49 -5.36 -25.95
N GLU A 127 -2.62 -4.16 -26.50
CA GLU A 127 -1.57 -3.16 -26.60
C GLU A 127 -1.26 -2.50 -25.26
N GLY A 128 -2.08 -2.71 -24.22
CA GLY A 128 -1.82 -2.22 -22.87
C GLY A 128 -2.46 -0.88 -22.53
N HIS A 129 -3.58 -0.54 -23.16
CA HIS A 129 -4.44 0.53 -22.69
C HIS A 129 -5.23 0.10 -21.46
N ILE A 130 -5.22 0.97 -20.44
CA ILE A 130 -5.84 0.73 -19.14
C ILE A 130 -6.78 1.89 -18.83
N ILE A 131 -8.01 1.59 -18.43
CA ILE A 131 -8.97 2.60 -17.96
C ILE A 131 -8.93 2.65 -16.43
N THR A 132 -8.91 3.86 -15.89
CA THR A 132 -9.00 4.14 -14.45
C THR A 132 -9.73 5.47 -14.22
N ASN A 133 -9.85 5.89 -12.96
CA ASN A 133 -10.38 7.18 -12.60
C ASN A 133 -9.36 8.30 -12.81
N ASN A 134 -9.83 9.47 -13.23
CA ASN A 134 -8.98 10.66 -13.38
C ASN A 134 -8.36 11.07 -12.03
N HIS A 135 -9.12 11.06 -10.94
CA HIS A 135 -8.63 11.47 -9.63
C HIS A 135 -7.47 10.60 -9.08
N VAL A 136 -7.28 9.38 -9.60
CA VAL A 136 -6.15 8.50 -9.22
C VAL A 136 -4.83 9.01 -9.82
N VAL A 137 -4.90 9.65 -10.99
CA VAL A 137 -3.76 10.03 -11.83
C VAL A 137 -3.63 11.54 -12.01
N ASP A 138 -4.45 12.34 -11.34
CA ASP A 138 -4.43 13.80 -11.46
C ASP A 138 -3.24 14.42 -10.71
N GLN A 139 -2.53 15.31 -11.39
CA GLN A 139 -1.36 16.06 -10.87
C GLN A 139 -0.27 15.18 -10.21
N VAL A 140 -0.03 13.99 -10.74
CA VAL A 140 1.02 13.06 -10.27
C VAL A 140 2.25 13.14 -11.18
N ASP A 141 3.42 12.87 -10.63
CA ASP A 141 4.69 12.90 -11.39
C ASP A 141 5.00 11.54 -12.03
N GLU A 142 4.66 10.46 -11.33
CA GLU A 142 4.94 9.10 -11.77
C GLU A 142 3.73 8.20 -11.55
N ILE A 143 3.46 7.34 -12.53
CA ILE A 143 2.39 6.35 -12.51
C ILE A 143 3.01 4.98 -12.73
N GLU A 144 2.76 4.09 -11.78
CA GLU A 144 3.20 2.71 -11.80
C GLU A 144 1.97 1.79 -11.77
N VAL A 145 1.96 0.79 -12.64
CA VAL A 145 0.90 -0.20 -12.75
C VAL A 145 1.46 -1.55 -12.32
N GLN A 146 0.77 -2.23 -11.41
CA GLN A 146 1.07 -3.58 -10.99
C GLN A 146 -0.01 -4.54 -11.49
N LEU A 147 0.41 -5.52 -12.29
CA LEU A 147 -0.42 -6.58 -12.86
C LEU A 147 -0.76 -7.65 -11.82
N SER A 148 -1.71 -8.53 -12.15
CA SER A 148 -2.17 -9.56 -11.22
C SER A 148 -1.17 -10.65 -10.87
N ASP A 149 -0.13 -10.79 -11.69
CA ASP A 149 0.98 -11.71 -11.47
C ASP A 149 2.14 -11.05 -10.71
N GLY A 150 1.95 -9.82 -10.22
CA GLY A 150 2.95 -9.06 -9.48
C GLY A 150 3.94 -8.30 -10.34
N ARG A 151 3.93 -8.44 -11.68
CA ARG A 151 4.76 -7.61 -12.57
C ARG A 151 4.38 -6.15 -12.46
N THR A 152 5.38 -5.28 -12.50
CA THR A 152 5.22 -3.83 -12.39
C THR A 152 5.73 -3.12 -13.63
N LYS A 153 5.01 -2.10 -14.10
CA LYS A 153 5.35 -1.30 -15.29
C LYS A 153 5.08 0.18 -15.05
N LYS A 154 5.97 1.04 -15.55
CA LYS A 154 5.66 2.47 -15.66
C LYS A 154 4.57 2.67 -16.70
N ALA A 155 3.62 3.53 -16.38
CA ALA A 155 2.53 3.87 -17.29
C ALA A 155 2.66 5.32 -17.76
N LYS A 156 2.20 5.56 -18.99
CA LYS A 156 2.04 6.91 -19.54
C LYS A 156 0.56 7.27 -19.53
N LEU A 157 0.24 8.50 -19.15
CA LEU A 157 -1.09 9.06 -19.36
C LEU A 157 -1.28 9.34 -20.85
N ILE A 158 -2.30 8.74 -21.46
CA ILE A 158 -2.69 8.97 -22.86
C ILE A 158 -3.70 10.12 -22.94
N GLY A 159 -4.65 10.16 -22.01
CA GLY A 159 -5.65 11.21 -21.90
C GLY A 159 -6.50 11.05 -20.66
N ALA A 160 -7.13 12.14 -20.24
CA ALA A 160 -8.05 12.15 -19.11
C ALA A 160 -9.22 13.11 -19.35
N ASP A 161 -10.35 12.79 -18.76
CA ASP A 161 -11.55 13.61 -18.71
C ASP A 161 -11.95 13.81 -17.25
N ALA A 162 -11.81 15.04 -16.78
CA ALA A 162 -12.14 15.41 -15.41
C ALA A 162 -13.65 15.45 -15.14
N LEU A 163 -14.49 15.67 -16.15
CA LEU A 163 -15.95 15.70 -15.98
C LEU A 163 -16.52 14.29 -15.80
N ALA A 164 -15.99 13.33 -16.57
CA ALA A 164 -16.37 11.92 -16.47
C ALA A 164 -15.61 11.15 -15.36
N ASP A 165 -14.60 11.78 -14.75
CA ASP A 165 -13.62 11.15 -13.85
C ASP A 165 -12.98 9.89 -14.45
N LEU A 166 -12.55 9.97 -15.71
CA LEU A 166 -11.93 8.88 -16.45
C LEU A 166 -10.54 9.24 -16.95
N ALA A 167 -9.64 8.26 -16.95
CA ALA A 167 -8.32 8.38 -17.56
C ALA A 167 -7.92 7.10 -18.28
N VAL A 168 -7.16 7.28 -19.37
CA VAL A 168 -6.56 6.20 -20.15
C VAL A 168 -5.06 6.23 -19.95
N LEU A 169 -4.52 5.12 -19.45
CA LEU A 169 -3.09 4.88 -19.32
C LEU A 169 -2.61 3.91 -20.39
N LYS A 170 -1.30 3.93 -20.66
CA LYS A 170 -0.62 2.97 -21.53
C LYS A 170 0.59 2.38 -20.82
N ILE A 171 0.68 1.05 -20.84
CA ILE A 171 1.89 0.30 -20.47
C ILE A 171 2.42 -0.46 -21.68
N ASP A 172 3.72 -0.69 -21.72
CA ASP A 172 4.37 -1.51 -22.74
C ASP A 172 4.67 -2.90 -22.14
N GLU A 173 3.69 -3.80 -22.23
CA GLU A 173 3.81 -5.17 -21.72
C GLU A 173 3.09 -6.18 -22.63
N PRO A 174 3.75 -7.26 -23.07
CA PRO A 174 3.12 -8.33 -23.82
C PRO A 174 2.37 -9.31 -22.91
N GLY A 175 1.45 -10.07 -23.52
CA GLY A 175 0.73 -11.16 -22.83
C GLY A 175 -0.37 -10.68 -21.88
N LEU A 176 -0.85 -9.44 -22.05
CA LEU A 176 -1.96 -8.91 -21.28
C LEU A 176 -3.27 -9.63 -21.62
N LYS A 177 -4.20 -9.63 -20.65
CA LYS A 177 -5.55 -10.15 -20.80
C LYS A 177 -6.52 -8.96 -20.79
N PRO A 178 -6.97 -8.47 -21.95
CA PRO A 178 -7.92 -7.37 -21.99
C PRO A 178 -9.33 -7.85 -21.64
N LEU A 179 -10.04 -7.04 -20.86
CA LEU A 179 -11.46 -7.24 -20.59
C LEU A 179 -12.28 -6.66 -21.76
N LYS A 180 -13.22 -7.44 -22.27
CA LYS A 180 -14.15 -7.00 -23.31
C LYS A 180 -15.23 -6.12 -22.68
N PHE A 181 -15.57 -5.01 -23.33
CA PHE A 181 -16.73 -4.20 -22.96
C PHE A 181 -18.04 -4.97 -23.10
N GLY A 182 -18.92 -4.79 -22.12
CA GLY A 182 -20.32 -5.15 -22.22
C GLY A 182 -21.15 -4.02 -22.84
N ASP A 183 -22.42 -4.29 -23.08
CA ASP A 183 -23.41 -3.30 -23.47
C ASP A 183 -24.09 -2.74 -22.22
N SER A 184 -23.87 -1.45 -21.92
CA SER A 184 -24.47 -0.80 -20.77
C SER A 184 -25.97 -0.54 -20.92
N ASP A 185 -26.46 -0.43 -22.16
CA ASP A 185 -27.88 -0.14 -22.44
C ASP A 185 -28.77 -1.37 -22.17
N ALA A 186 -28.15 -2.56 -22.12
CA ALA A 186 -28.82 -3.82 -21.82
C ALA A 186 -28.98 -4.11 -20.31
N VAL A 187 -28.29 -3.36 -19.44
CA VAL A 187 -28.31 -3.58 -17.98
C VAL A 187 -29.62 -3.08 -17.38
N GLN A 188 -30.21 -3.86 -16.47
CA GLN A 188 -31.49 -3.55 -15.81
C GLN A 188 -31.35 -3.41 -14.29
N ALA A 189 -32.28 -2.64 -13.69
CA ALA A 189 -32.36 -2.53 -12.24
C ALA A 189 -32.74 -3.89 -11.62
N GLY A 190 -31.88 -4.38 -10.73
CA GLY A 190 -32.02 -5.71 -10.11
C GLY A 190 -31.03 -6.74 -10.62
N ASP A 191 -30.26 -6.43 -11.67
CA ASP A 191 -29.19 -7.29 -12.15
C ASP A 191 -28.09 -7.44 -11.09
N PHE A 192 -27.56 -8.66 -10.97
CA PHE A 192 -26.39 -8.91 -10.13
C PHE A 192 -25.14 -8.35 -10.78
N VAL A 193 -24.37 -7.58 -10.01
CA VAL A 193 -23.08 -7.02 -10.43
C VAL A 193 -21.96 -7.44 -9.50
N VAL A 194 -20.74 -7.50 -10.04
CA VAL A 194 -19.53 -7.74 -9.28
C VAL A 194 -18.58 -6.58 -9.51
N ALA A 195 -18.29 -5.82 -8.45
CA ALA A 195 -17.25 -4.81 -8.47
C ALA A 195 -15.90 -5.47 -8.14
N ILE A 196 -14.91 -5.25 -9.00
CA ILE A 196 -13.55 -5.79 -8.83
C ILE A 196 -12.58 -4.63 -8.87
N GLY A 197 -11.72 -4.54 -7.85
CA GLY A 197 -10.65 -3.56 -7.74
C GLY A 197 -9.45 -4.17 -7.04
N ASN A 198 -8.28 -3.56 -7.24
CA ASN A 198 -7.04 -3.93 -6.60
C ASN A 198 -6.22 -2.70 -6.18
N PRO A 199 -6.69 -1.86 -5.25
CA PRO A 199 -5.95 -0.65 -4.87
C PRO A 199 -4.64 -0.95 -4.14
N PHE A 200 -4.53 -2.09 -3.44
CA PHE A 200 -3.38 -2.41 -2.60
C PHE A 200 -2.35 -3.36 -3.24
N GLY A 201 -2.65 -3.92 -4.41
CA GLY A 201 -1.86 -5.00 -5.00
C GLY A 201 -2.35 -6.38 -4.54
N PHE A 202 -1.92 -7.41 -5.28
CA PHE A 202 -2.14 -8.81 -4.92
C PHE A 202 -1.10 -9.30 -3.90
#